data_AF-A0A9C9Q469-F1
#
_entry.id   AF-A0A9C9Q469-F1
#
_cell.length_a   1.000
_cell.length_b   1.000
_cell.length_c   1.000
_cell.angle_alpha   90.00
_cell.angle_beta   90.00
_cell.angle_gamma   90.00
#
_symmetry.space_group_name_H-M   'P 1'
#
loop_
_entity.id
_entity.type
_entity.pdbx_description
1 polymer ?
#
loop_
_entity_poly.entity_id
_entity_poly.type
_entity_poly.pdbx_seq_one_letter_code
_entity_poly.pdbx_strand_id
1 'polypeptide(L)'
;MHRPVIDWEKVELRHRHGTVQQMIFDGLQRMIAVRKTIPAFADYNNRELLAVDNPHLFVFIRSNPFQLNDSVLVVGNFDSLPQSLTLGDLGDRGHFEFEQLQDLYSGASPYMFKDQLVIPPHQFYWLRPMSV
;
A
#
# COMPACT_ATOMS: atom_id res chain seq x y z
N MET A 1 25.25 14.67 0.36
CA MET A 1 26.00 13.79 -0.57
C MET A 1 25.33 12.41 -0.57
N HIS A 2 25.08 11.77 -1.73
CA HIS A 2 24.21 10.58 -1.85
C HIS A 2 24.92 9.29 -2.34
N ARG A 3 26.25 9.21 -2.22
CA ARG A 3 27.08 8.02 -2.52
C ARG A 3 28.02 7.68 -1.35
N PRO A 4 27.50 7.43 -0.14
CA PRO A 4 28.35 7.07 0.99
C PRO A 4 28.94 5.67 0.80
N VAL A 5 30.08 5.41 1.43
CA VAL A 5 30.59 4.05 1.65
C VAL A 5 29.67 3.35 2.65
N ILE A 6 29.47 2.04 2.48
CA ILE A 6 28.64 1.26 3.40
C ILE A 6 29.28 1.25 4.79
N ASP A 7 28.49 1.65 5.78
CA ASP A 7 28.81 1.54 7.19
C ASP A 7 28.33 0.17 7.70
N TRP A 8 29.25 -0.78 7.79
CA TRP A 8 28.95 -2.15 8.18
C TRP A 8 28.50 -2.28 9.64
N GLU A 9 29.02 -1.44 10.54
CA GLU A 9 28.59 -1.43 11.95
C GLU A 9 27.13 -1.00 12.06
N LYS A 10 26.73 0.02 11.29
CA LYS A 10 25.33 0.45 11.20
C LYS A 10 24.43 -0.60 10.57
N VAL A 11 24.93 -1.33 9.57
CA VAL A 11 24.20 -2.43 8.92
C VAL A 11 23.91 -3.56 9.91
N GLU A 12 24.82 -3.87 10.83
CA GLU A 12 24.59 -4.89 11.88
C GLU A 12 23.48 -4.52 12.87
N LEU A 13 23.14 -3.24 13.00
CA LEU A 13 21.98 -2.83 13.82
C LEU A 13 20.65 -3.37 13.28
N ARG A 14 20.57 -3.77 12.00
CA ARG A 14 19.35 -4.38 11.43
C ARG A 14 18.91 -5.66 12.16
N HIS A 15 19.83 -6.32 12.85
CA HIS A 15 19.55 -7.53 13.64
C HIS A 15 19.21 -7.22 15.11
N ARG A 16 19.35 -5.96 15.55
CA ARG A 16 19.04 -5.54 16.91
C ARG A 16 17.60 -5.04 16.99
N HIS A 17 16.78 -5.80 17.72
CA HIS A 17 15.37 -5.49 17.92
C HIS A 17 15.15 -4.08 18.49
N GLY A 18 14.21 -3.34 17.90
CA GLY A 18 13.82 -2.00 18.34
C GLY A 18 14.71 -0.87 17.83
N THR A 19 15.74 -1.17 17.05
CA THR A 19 16.50 -0.12 16.35
C THR A 19 15.77 0.37 15.11
N VAL A 20 15.99 1.62 14.72
CA VAL A 20 15.44 2.19 13.48
C VAL A 20 15.89 1.38 12.25
N GLN A 21 17.13 0.89 12.25
CA GLN A 21 17.70 0.07 11.19
C GLN A 21 16.94 -1.25 11.03
N GLN A 22 16.65 -1.92 12.15
CA GLN A 22 15.85 -3.14 12.15
C GLN A 22 14.43 -2.88 11.66
N MET A 23 13.76 -1.84 12.17
CA MET A 23 12.40 -1.48 11.73
C MET A 23 12.31 -1.20 10.23
N ILE A 24 13.26 -0.45 9.68
CA ILE A 24 13.31 -0.16 8.23
C ILE A 24 13.62 -1.42 7.43
N PHE A 25 14.64 -2.18 7.84
CA PHE A 25 15.08 -3.37 7.12
C PHE A 25 13.98 -4.44 7.07
N ASP A 26 13.39 -4.77 8.22
CA ASP A 26 12.33 -5.77 8.30
C ASP A 26 11.05 -5.31 7.60
N GLY A 27 10.70 -4.03 7.73
CA GLY A 27 9.56 -3.44 7.03
C GLY A 27 9.68 -3.57 5.51
N LEU A 28 10.87 -3.27 4.95
CA LEU A 28 11.17 -3.43 3.53
C LEU A 28 11.25 -4.90 3.12
N GLN A 29 11.86 -5.77 3.93
CA GLN A 29 11.94 -7.21 3.66
C GLN A 29 10.52 -7.82 3.58
N ARG A 30 9.64 -7.47 4.53
CA ARG A 30 8.22 -7.86 4.52
C ARG A 30 7.53 -7.36 3.26
N MET A 31 7.71 -6.08 2.91
CA MET A 31 7.09 -5.47 1.73
C MET A 31 7.50 -6.20 0.45
N ILE A 32 8.79 -6.54 0.30
CA ILE A 32 9.30 -7.31 -0.84
C ILE A 32 8.71 -8.71 -0.86
N ALA A 33 8.65 -9.40 0.29
CA ALA A 33 8.10 -10.74 0.39
C ALA A 33 6.62 -10.76 -0.02
N VAL A 34 5.80 -9.86 0.53
CA VAL A 34 4.38 -9.73 0.18
C VAL A 34 4.22 -9.37 -1.30
N ARG A 35 4.96 -8.38 -1.81
CA ARG A 35 4.89 -7.96 -3.22
C ARG A 35 5.08 -9.12 -4.19
N LYS A 36 6.03 -10.02 -3.90
CA LYS A 36 6.33 -11.19 -4.76
C LYS A 36 5.17 -12.20 -4.85
N THR A 37 4.24 -12.17 -3.90
CA THR A 37 3.07 -13.06 -3.89
C THR A 37 1.84 -12.49 -4.61
N ILE A 38 1.90 -11.23 -5.06
CA ILE A 38 0.76 -10.51 -5.65
C ILE A 38 0.94 -10.40 -7.18
N PRO A 39 0.22 -11.19 -8.00
CA PRO A 39 0.39 -11.19 -9.45
C PRO A 39 0.10 -9.83 -10.10
N ALA A 40 -0.88 -9.07 -9.60
CA ALA A 40 -1.20 -7.72 -10.09
C ALA A 40 0.01 -6.75 -10.06
N PHE A 41 1.00 -6.99 -9.21
CA PHE A 41 2.22 -6.18 -9.10
C PHE A 41 3.36 -6.57 -10.05
N ALA A 42 3.18 -7.63 -10.84
CA ALA A 42 4.07 -7.96 -11.94
C ALA A 42 4.10 -6.85 -13.00
N ASP A 43 5.17 -6.80 -13.79
CA ASP A 43 5.46 -5.72 -14.71
C ASP A 43 4.69 -5.88 -16.04
N TYR A 44 3.39 -5.61 -15.99
CA TYR A 44 2.51 -5.62 -17.17
C TYR A 44 2.22 -4.21 -17.71
N ASN A 45 2.94 -3.19 -17.24
CA ASN A 45 2.63 -1.78 -17.51
C ASN A 45 1.14 -1.42 -17.25
N ASN A 46 0.57 -2.05 -16.23
CA ASN A 46 -0.86 -2.14 -15.91
C ASN A 46 -1.28 -1.17 -14.79
N ARG A 47 -0.80 0.08 -14.84
CA ARG A 47 -1.04 1.09 -13.80
C ARG A 47 -2.05 2.11 -14.27
N GLU A 48 -3.11 2.29 -13.49
CA GLU A 48 -4.06 3.40 -13.65
C GLU A 48 -3.94 4.35 -12.45
N LEU A 49 -3.56 5.60 -12.69
CA LEU A 49 -3.56 6.64 -11.65
C LEU A 49 -5.00 7.13 -11.44
N LEU A 50 -5.45 7.18 -10.19
CA LEU A 50 -6.77 7.68 -9.85
C LEU A 50 -6.66 9.14 -9.43
N ALA A 51 -7.44 10.00 -10.08
CA ALA A 51 -7.61 11.38 -9.64
C ALA A 51 -8.54 11.38 -8.43
N VAL A 52 -8.06 11.92 -7.30
CA VAL A 52 -8.83 12.08 -6.07
C VAL A 52 -8.77 13.53 -5.63
N ASP A 53 -9.84 14.03 -5.03
CA ASP A 53 -9.94 15.43 -4.58
C ASP A 53 -9.09 15.73 -3.33
N ASN A 54 -8.36 14.75 -2.81
CA ASN A 54 -7.43 14.91 -1.69
C ASN A 54 -5.97 15.00 -2.19
N PRO A 55 -5.32 16.18 -2.15
CA PRO A 55 -3.97 16.38 -2.68
C PRO A 55 -2.87 15.69 -1.85
N HIS A 56 -3.20 15.20 -0.66
CA HIS A 56 -2.27 14.48 0.21
C HIS A 56 -2.21 12.97 -0.08
N LEU A 57 -3.15 12.47 -0.88
CA LEU A 57 -3.26 11.05 -1.19
C LEU A 57 -2.73 10.77 -2.59
N PHE A 58 -1.86 9.76 -2.68
CA PHE A 58 -1.47 9.15 -3.95
C PHE A 58 -2.20 7.84 -4.12
N VAL A 59 -3.05 7.76 -5.15
CA VAL A 59 -3.97 6.63 -5.35
C VAL A 59 -3.83 6.08 -6.77
N PHE A 60 -3.63 4.76 -6.90
CA PHE A 60 -3.57 4.10 -8.20
C PHE A 60 -4.00 2.64 -8.11
N ILE A 61 -4.41 2.05 -9.23
CA ILE A 61 -4.73 0.63 -9.36
C ILE A 61 -3.60 -0.09 -10.11
N ARG A 62 -3.35 -1.34 -9.72
CA ARG A 62 -2.59 -2.33 -10.49
C ARG A 62 -3.48 -3.54 -10.73
N SER A 63 -3.51 -4.08 -11.95
CA SER A 63 -4.44 -5.15 -12.33
C SER A 63 -3.79 -6.23 -13.18
N ASN A 64 -3.92 -7.49 -12.83
CA ASN A 64 -3.42 -8.60 -13.65
C ASN A 64 -4.25 -8.71 -14.95
N PRO A 65 -3.65 -8.53 -16.15
CA PRO A 65 -4.40 -8.59 -17.41
C PRO A 65 -4.85 -10.01 -17.77
N PHE A 66 -4.34 -11.04 -17.10
CA PHE A 66 -4.65 -12.44 -17.37
C PHE A 66 -5.71 -13.02 -16.43
N GLN A 67 -6.10 -12.29 -15.38
CA GLN A 67 -7.06 -12.76 -14.39
C GLN A 67 -8.09 -11.66 -14.10
N LEU A 68 -9.36 -11.98 -14.35
CA LEU A 68 -10.48 -11.12 -14.01
C LEU A 68 -10.51 -10.87 -12.49
N ASN A 69 -10.79 -9.63 -12.11
CA ASN A 69 -10.91 -9.17 -10.72
C ASN A 69 -9.65 -9.34 -9.85
N ASP A 70 -8.47 -9.53 -10.45
CA ASP A 70 -7.19 -9.48 -9.75
C ASP A 70 -6.60 -8.06 -9.84
N SER A 71 -7.19 -7.15 -9.08
CA SER A 71 -6.79 -5.76 -8.97
C SER A 71 -6.44 -5.39 -7.52
N VAL A 72 -5.46 -4.51 -7.38
CA VAL A 72 -5.01 -3.97 -6.10
C VAL A 72 -5.09 -2.46 -6.16
N LEU A 73 -5.89 -1.89 -5.27
CA LEU A 73 -5.92 -0.44 -5.02
C LEU A 73 -4.76 -0.09 -4.09
N VAL A 74 -3.86 0.76 -4.55
CA VAL A 74 -2.75 1.29 -3.76
C VAL A 74 -3.08 2.71 -3.32
N VAL A 75 -2.99 2.94 -2.01
CA VAL A 75 -3.20 4.25 -1.39
C VAL A 75 -1.98 4.59 -0.56
N GLY A 76 -1.43 5.80 -0.72
CA GLY A 76 -0.36 6.32 0.13
C GLY A 76 -0.71 7.71 0.66
N ASN A 77 -0.60 7.90 1.97
CA ASN A 77 -0.74 9.20 2.61
C ASN A 77 0.63 9.89 2.73
N PHE A 78 0.80 11.01 2.04
CA PHE A 78 2.03 11.81 2.07
C PHE A 78 2.00 12.95 3.11
N ASP A 79 0.95 13.01 3.93
CA ASP A 79 0.83 13.94 5.05
C ASP A 79 1.24 13.28 6.39
N SER A 80 1.64 14.13 7.32
CA SER A 80 1.84 13.85 8.75
C SER A 80 0.54 13.77 9.55
N LEU A 81 -0.59 14.13 8.95
CA LEU A 81 -1.92 13.99 9.53
C LEU A 81 -2.70 12.81 8.91
N PRO A 82 -3.65 12.20 9.64
CA PRO A 82 -4.57 11.24 9.06
C PRO A 82 -5.36 11.87 7.90
N GLN A 83 -5.49 11.14 6.81
CA GLN A 83 -6.25 11.54 5.63
C GLN A 83 -7.37 10.54 5.36
N SER A 84 -8.40 10.96 4.64
CA SER A 84 -9.55 10.11 4.33
C SER A 84 -9.80 10.04 2.83
N LEU A 85 -10.23 8.87 2.37
CA LEU A 85 -10.60 8.61 0.97
C LEU A 85 -12.04 8.07 0.93
N THR A 86 -12.91 8.77 0.22
CA THR A 86 -14.25 8.27 -0.10
C THR A 86 -14.14 7.25 -1.23
N LEU A 87 -14.46 5.99 -0.96
CA LEU A 87 -14.28 4.91 -1.95
C LEU A 87 -15.31 4.98 -3.08
N GLY A 88 -16.51 5.50 -2.81
CA GLY A 88 -17.54 5.73 -3.82
C GLY A 88 -17.13 6.71 -4.92
N ASP A 89 -16.22 7.64 -4.61
CA ASP A 89 -15.72 8.64 -5.57
C ASP A 89 -14.77 8.00 -6.61
N LEU A 90 -14.30 6.77 -6.38
CA LEU A 90 -13.46 6.04 -7.32
C LEU A 90 -14.25 5.48 -8.52
N GLY A 91 -15.59 5.50 -8.46
CA GLY A 91 -16.52 5.13 -9.55
C GLY A 91 -16.49 3.65 -9.97
N ASP A 92 -17.15 3.32 -11.09
CA ASP A 92 -17.18 1.98 -11.72
C ASP A 92 -15.81 1.50 -12.26
N ARG A 93 -14.73 2.28 -12.06
CA ARG A 93 -13.40 2.04 -12.67
C ARG A 93 -12.61 0.93 -12.00
N GLY A 94 -13.10 0.42 -10.88
CA GLY A 94 -12.86 -0.96 -10.52
C GLY A 94 -14.14 -1.51 -9.93
N HIS A 95 -14.49 -2.73 -10.34
CA HIS A 95 -15.56 -3.53 -9.74
C HIS A 95 -15.21 -3.90 -8.29
N PHE A 96 -15.05 -2.90 -7.43
CA PHE A 96 -14.77 -3.05 -6.02
C PHE A 96 -16.09 -2.78 -5.30
N GLU A 97 -16.81 -3.84 -4.99
CA GLU A 97 -17.80 -3.79 -3.92
C GLU A 97 -16.99 -3.68 -2.61
N PHE A 98 -16.76 -2.44 -2.17
CA PHE A 98 -15.80 -2.08 -1.12
C PHE A 98 -16.24 -2.43 0.31
N GLU A 99 -17.29 -3.24 0.49
CA GLU A 99 -17.85 -3.49 1.82
C GLU A 99 -16.87 -4.22 2.76
N GLN A 100 -15.94 -5.01 2.20
CA GLN A 100 -14.88 -5.66 2.96
C GLN A 100 -13.54 -5.57 2.25
N LEU A 101 -12.71 -4.64 2.69
CA LEU A 101 -11.33 -4.49 2.22
C LEU A 101 -10.35 -5.21 3.13
N GLN A 102 -9.33 -5.80 2.51
CA GLN A 102 -8.15 -6.32 3.19
C GLN A 102 -6.90 -5.59 2.69
N ASP A 103 -6.07 -5.12 3.62
CA ASP A 103 -4.72 -4.70 3.31
C ASP A 103 -3.82 -5.94 3.18
N LEU A 104 -3.32 -6.17 1.98
CA LEU A 104 -2.43 -7.27 1.63
C LEU A 104 -1.08 -7.19 2.36
N TYR A 105 -0.63 -5.99 2.74
CA TYR A 105 0.64 -5.83 3.46
C TYR A 105 0.54 -6.29 4.92
N SER A 106 -0.45 -5.77 5.66
CA SER A 106 -0.67 -6.10 7.06
C SER A 106 -1.43 -7.41 7.27
N GLY A 107 -2.31 -7.77 6.32
CA GLY A 107 -3.31 -8.84 6.43
C GLY A 107 -4.61 -8.41 7.12
N ALA A 108 -4.64 -7.20 7.70
CA ALA A 108 -5.77 -6.67 8.46
C ALA A 108 -6.74 -5.88 7.56
N SER A 109 -7.98 -5.74 8.01
CA SER A 109 -8.92 -4.79 7.41
C SER A 109 -8.54 -3.37 7.81
N PRO A 110 -8.52 -2.40 6.87
CA PRO A 110 -8.25 -1.01 7.20
C PRO A 110 -9.41 -0.42 8.03
N TYR A 111 -9.12 0.66 8.76
CA TYR A 111 -10.14 1.36 9.52
C TYR A 111 -11.04 2.18 8.59
N MET A 112 -12.36 2.00 8.74
CA MET A 112 -13.39 2.73 8.02
C MET A 112 -14.15 3.63 9.00
N PHE A 113 -14.42 4.88 8.60
CA PHE A 113 -15.23 5.82 9.37
C PHE A 113 -16.15 6.61 8.46
N LYS A 114 -17.47 6.54 8.69
CA LYS A 114 -18.50 7.19 7.85
C LYS A 114 -18.29 6.89 6.35
N ASP A 115 -18.10 5.62 6.02
CA ASP A 115 -17.87 5.12 4.65
C ASP A 115 -16.61 5.66 3.95
N GLN A 116 -15.70 6.26 4.72
CA GLN A 116 -14.39 6.68 4.25
C GLN A 116 -13.30 5.76 4.78
N LEU A 117 -12.38 5.40 3.88
CA LEU A 117 -11.13 4.76 4.25
C LEU A 117 -10.25 5.79 4.95
N VAL A 118 -9.87 5.52 6.19
CA VAL A 118 -8.95 6.38 6.96
C VAL A 118 -7.53 5.85 6.77
N ILE A 119 -6.63 6.73 6.32
CA ILE A 119 -5.22 6.44 6.12
C ILE A 119 -4.40 7.22 7.15
N PRO A 120 -3.77 6.56 8.13
CA PRO A 120 -2.92 7.20 9.12
C PRO A 120 -1.75 8.00 8.51
N PRO A 121 -1.09 8.87 9.30
CA PRO A 121 0.10 9.61 8.88
C PRO A 121 1.16 8.70 8.25
N HIS A 122 1.64 9.08 7.07
CA HIS A 122 2.71 8.35 6.35
C HIS A 122 2.42 6.85 6.09
N GLN A 123 1.16 6.43 6.22
CA GLN A 123 0.74 5.05 6.01
C GLN A 123 0.41 4.83 4.54
N PHE A 124 0.56 3.58 4.10
CA PHE A 124 0.06 3.09 2.83
C PHE A 124 -0.83 1.87 3.04
N TYR A 125 -1.64 1.57 2.03
CA TYR A 125 -2.42 0.34 1.94
C TYR A 125 -2.30 -0.29 0.56
N TRP A 126 -2.31 -1.63 0.52
CA TRP A 126 -2.47 -2.43 -0.69
C TRP A 126 -3.79 -3.20 -0.58
N LEU A 127 -4.87 -2.66 -1.12
CA LEU A 127 -6.21 -3.09 -0.82
C LEU A 127 -6.76 -4.00 -1.93
N ARG A 128 -7.40 -5.10 -1.51
CA ARG A 128 -8.29 -5.90 -2.34
C ARG A 128 -9.65 -6.10 -1.64
N PRO A 129 -10.73 -6.36 -2.38
CA PRO A 129 -11.94 -6.94 -1.80
C PRO A 129 -11.62 -8.29 -1.17
N MET A 130 -12.24 -8.59 -0.03
CA MET A 130 -12.25 -9.94 0.50
C MET A 130 -13.15 -10.81 -0.37
N SER A 131 -12.62 -11.93 -0.85
CA SER A 131 -13.43 -12.96 -1.50
C SER A 131 -14.27 -13.65 -0.43
N VAL A 132 -15.59 -13.67 -0.60
CA VAL A 132 -16.54 -14.46 0.21
C VAL A 132 -16.44 -15.94 -0.18
#